data_AF-A0A6I3BSC5-F1
#
_entry.id   AF-A0A6I3BSC5-F1
#
_cell.length_a   1.000
_cell.length_b   1.000
_cell.length_c   1.000
_cell.angle_alpha   90.00
_cell.angle_beta   90.00
_cell.angle_gamma   90.00
#
_symmetry.space_group_name_H-M   'P 1'
#
loop_
_entity.id
_entity.type
_entity.pdbx_description
1 polymer ?
#
loop_
_entity_poly.entity_id
_entity_poly.type
_entity_poly.pdbx_seq_one_letter_code
_entity_poly.pdbx_strand_id
1 'polypeptide(L)'
;MGTRVRELFGDASKDSEWADVRLRVRGQLIVAADAPGMSRDLTGLTLLEAAAVPGDRLAGDALANAISQAIRLPADPERVAVAMSGGVDSGVALLRSLPNAVGVTLRLWLDPAGPDAERACCSPDAVIAARQACHALGIPHVTIDARERFRRAIVSPFVAAYARGETPNPCTRCNDSFRFDELLSFARRIGAAKLATGHYARIVEHDGTFALARGVDEAKDQTYMLAGLKSEQLARIAFPLGTSTKTEIRAEAAAAGLAAAKRAESQEACFLAGGDYRDFLTRQGLAATPGVIVDGSGKEVGEHDGFWRFTPGQRRGLGVSASEPLYAVGTTPRTNTVVVGPREALARTEVRVRGRVAPGARRVEAKLRYRSPAVPATVEPTASGFRLTLDEPAYAVARGQAAVLYADGTVVGSGVITGASR
;
A
#
# COMPACT_ATOMS: atom_id res chain seq x y z
N MET A 1 41.47 10.96 -5.89
CA MET A 1 40.78 10.18 -6.95
C MET A 1 39.64 11.02 -7.50
N GLY A 2 39.75 11.54 -8.72
CA GLY A 2 38.69 12.36 -9.33
C GLY A 2 37.41 11.55 -9.52
N THR A 3 36.26 12.12 -9.17
CA THR A 3 34.96 11.47 -9.30
C THR A 3 34.70 11.12 -10.77
N ARG A 4 34.62 9.83 -11.11
CA ARG A 4 34.38 9.35 -12.48
C ARG A 4 33.06 9.90 -13.01
N VAL A 5 33.04 10.37 -14.26
CA VAL A 5 31.80 10.76 -14.94
C VAL A 5 30.97 9.50 -15.19
N ARG A 6 29.68 9.56 -14.83
CA ARG A 6 28.70 8.48 -15.05
C ARG A 6 27.63 8.98 -16.02
N GLU A 7 27.15 8.08 -16.87
CA GLU A 7 25.98 8.32 -17.70
C GLU A 7 24.73 7.77 -17.00
N LEU A 8 23.67 8.58 -16.99
CA LEU A 8 22.36 8.22 -16.51
C LEU A 8 21.39 8.33 -17.67
N PHE A 9 20.53 7.33 -17.79
CA PHE A 9 19.49 7.28 -18.81
C PHE A 9 18.15 7.09 -18.12
N GLY A 10 17.15 7.84 -18.54
CA GLY A 10 15.77 7.65 -18.11
C GLY A 10 14.83 7.80 -19.29
N ASP A 11 13.75 7.03 -19.25
CA ASP A 11 12.74 7.00 -20.28
C ASP A 11 11.33 7.10 -19.68
N ALA A 12 10.40 7.55 -20.51
CA ALA A 12 8.98 7.55 -20.23
C ALA A 12 8.18 7.36 -21.52
N SER A 13 7.06 6.68 -21.41
CA SER A 13 6.12 6.50 -22.51
C SER A 13 4.69 6.45 -22.00
N LYS A 14 3.76 6.90 -22.85
CA LYS A 14 2.31 6.73 -22.70
C LYS A 14 1.73 6.65 -24.11
N ASP A 15 0.92 5.62 -24.36
CA ASP A 15 0.37 5.35 -25.69
C ASP A 15 1.47 5.26 -26.76
N SER A 16 1.39 6.04 -27.83
CA SER A 16 2.41 6.12 -28.88
C SER A 16 3.48 7.18 -28.64
N GLU A 17 3.39 7.95 -27.54
CA GLU A 17 4.36 9.00 -27.19
C GLU A 17 5.48 8.44 -26.30
N TRP A 18 6.69 8.96 -26.50
CA TRP A 18 7.85 8.61 -25.70
C TRP A 18 8.78 9.82 -25.51
N ALA A 19 9.59 9.79 -24.46
CA ALA A 19 10.67 10.74 -24.21
C ALA A 19 11.83 10.03 -23.51
N ASP A 20 13.06 10.44 -23.80
CA ASP A 20 14.26 10.02 -23.08
C ASP A 20 15.06 11.23 -22.57
N VAL A 21 15.84 10.98 -21.51
CA VAL A 21 16.75 11.94 -20.91
C VAL A 21 18.09 11.25 -20.66
N ARG A 22 19.17 11.88 -21.10
CA ARG A 22 20.55 11.44 -20.90
C ARG A 22 21.33 12.48 -20.13
N LEU A 23 21.88 12.09 -18.99
CA LEU A 23 22.71 12.96 -18.16
C LEU A 23 24.12 12.40 -18.04
N ARG A 24 25.14 13.24 -18.23
CA ARG A 24 26.51 12.95 -17.80
C ARG A 24 26.73 13.65 -16.47
N VAL A 25 27.07 12.89 -15.43
CA VAL A 25 27.19 13.41 -14.06
C VAL A 25 28.56 13.17 -13.45
N ARG A 26 29.10 14.18 -12.77
CA ARG A 26 30.30 14.08 -11.93
C ARG A 26 29.90 14.27 -10.47
N GLY A 27 29.86 13.17 -9.71
CA GLY A 27 29.27 13.21 -8.37
C GLY A 27 27.77 13.42 -8.44
N GLN A 28 27.29 14.57 -7.96
CA GLN A 28 25.89 15.03 -8.08
C GLN A 28 25.70 16.14 -9.13
N LEU A 29 26.79 16.66 -9.74
CA LEU A 29 26.75 17.74 -10.73
C LEU A 29 26.50 17.17 -12.13
N ILE A 30 25.56 17.75 -12.87
CA ILE A 30 25.31 17.45 -14.28
C ILE A 30 26.33 18.24 -15.12
N VAL A 31 27.20 17.53 -15.84
CA VAL A 31 28.25 18.14 -16.69
C VAL A 31 27.85 18.21 -18.17
N ALA A 32 26.83 17.45 -18.57
CA ALA A 32 26.14 17.59 -19.85
C ALA A 32 24.76 16.93 -19.74
N ALA A 33 23.77 17.48 -20.43
CA ALA A 33 22.42 16.94 -20.48
C ALA A 33 21.89 16.97 -21.92
N ASP A 34 21.23 15.88 -22.31
CA ASP A 34 20.32 15.81 -23.44
C ASP A 34 18.94 15.49 -22.87
N ALA A 35 18.09 16.51 -22.79
CA ALA A 35 16.83 16.45 -22.07
C ALA A 35 15.77 17.33 -22.77
N PRO A 36 15.33 16.94 -23.99
CA PRO A 36 14.31 17.68 -24.73
C PRO A 36 13.00 17.78 -23.92
N GLY A 37 12.31 18.91 -24.04
CA GLY A 37 11.06 19.18 -23.32
C GLY A 37 11.23 19.68 -21.87
N MET A 38 12.45 19.83 -21.37
CA MET A 38 12.68 20.51 -20.09
C MET A 38 12.62 22.03 -20.25
N SER A 39 12.12 22.74 -19.23
CA SER A 39 11.92 24.20 -19.30
C SER A 39 13.21 25.02 -19.33
N ARG A 40 14.36 24.42 -19.02
CA ARG A 40 15.69 25.04 -19.07
C ARG A 40 16.79 23.98 -19.23
N ASP A 41 17.99 24.43 -19.61
CA ASP A 41 19.19 23.59 -19.57
C ASP A 41 19.48 23.12 -18.13
N LEU A 42 19.85 21.84 -18.03
CA LEU A 42 20.17 21.15 -16.79
C LEU A 42 21.68 21.10 -16.52
N THR A 43 22.51 21.46 -17.50
CA THR A 43 23.96 21.49 -17.36
C THR A 43 24.37 22.49 -16.27
N GLY A 44 25.25 22.06 -15.37
CA GLY A 44 25.69 22.85 -14.22
C GLY A 44 24.78 22.74 -12.98
N LEU A 45 23.59 22.14 -13.10
CA LEU A 45 22.73 21.86 -11.95
C LEU A 45 23.20 20.60 -11.22
N THR A 46 22.92 20.54 -9.92
CA THR A 46 22.94 19.28 -9.18
C THR A 46 21.73 18.41 -9.56
N LEU A 47 21.82 17.10 -9.30
CA LEU A 47 20.69 16.18 -9.47
C LEU A 47 19.45 16.57 -8.66
N LEU A 48 19.63 17.22 -7.50
CA LEU A 48 18.50 17.70 -6.69
C LEU A 48 17.86 18.95 -7.32
N GLU A 49 18.65 19.92 -7.76
CA GLU A 49 18.13 21.11 -8.43
C GLU A 49 17.43 20.74 -9.74
N ALA A 50 17.99 19.82 -10.52
CA ALA A 50 17.36 19.31 -11.74
C ALA A 50 16.01 18.62 -11.45
N ALA A 51 15.85 17.96 -10.30
CA ALA A 51 14.58 17.35 -9.90
C ALA A 51 13.45 18.35 -9.62
N ALA A 52 13.78 19.63 -9.42
CA ALA A 52 12.81 20.72 -9.27
C ALA A 52 12.48 21.42 -10.59
N VAL A 53 13.19 21.10 -11.69
CA VAL A 53 12.98 21.74 -12.99
C VAL A 53 11.71 21.21 -13.66
N PRO A 54 10.73 22.08 -13.98
CA PRO A 54 9.56 21.68 -14.74
C PRO A 54 9.91 21.30 -16.18
N GLY A 55 9.08 20.47 -16.79
CA GLY A 55 9.18 20.12 -18.20
C GLY A 55 7.88 19.49 -18.69
N ASP A 56 7.87 19.15 -19.97
CA ASP A 56 6.80 18.39 -20.60
C ASP A 56 6.55 17.09 -19.84
N ARG A 57 5.30 16.60 -19.92
CA ARG A 57 4.80 15.49 -19.12
C ARG A 57 5.74 14.27 -19.12
N LEU A 58 6.14 13.80 -20.31
CA LEU A 58 7.00 12.63 -20.46
C LEU A 58 8.49 12.95 -20.22
N ALA A 59 8.96 14.13 -20.63
CA ALA A 59 10.34 14.56 -20.38
C ALA A 59 10.65 14.62 -18.87
N GLY A 60 9.73 15.18 -18.08
CA GLY A 60 9.85 15.19 -16.63
C GLY A 60 9.85 13.80 -16.00
N ASP A 61 9.12 12.83 -16.57
CA ASP A 61 9.11 11.43 -16.09
C ASP A 61 10.45 10.76 -16.39
N ALA A 62 10.97 10.94 -17.61
CA ALA A 62 12.26 10.44 -18.04
C ALA A 62 13.39 11.02 -17.17
N LEU A 63 13.37 12.34 -16.90
CA LEU A 63 14.33 12.99 -16.01
C LEU A 63 14.27 12.42 -14.59
N ALA A 64 13.07 12.31 -14.02
CA ALA A 64 12.88 11.78 -12.66
C ALA A 64 13.41 10.33 -12.55
N ASN A 65 13.18 9.51 -13.58
CA ASN A 65 13.70 8.15 -13.68
C ASN A 65 15.24 8.15 -13.70
N ALA A 66 15.87 8.98 -14.55
CA ALA A 66 17.33 9.11 -14.62
C ALA A 66 17.95 9.55 -13.28
N ILE A 67 17.38 10.56 -12.63
CA ILE A 67 17.85 11.11 -11.35
C ILE A 67 17.79 10.05 -10.24
N SER A 68 16.69 9.28 -10.16
CA SER A 68 16.44 8.32 -9.08
C SER A 68 17.53 7.24 -8.94
N GLN A 69 18.26 6.96 -10.02
CA GLN A 69 19.30 5.94 -10.10
C GLN A 69 20.57 6.36 -9.34
N ALA A 70 20.90 7.67 -9.33
CA ALA A 70 22.19 8.15 -8.85
C ALA A 70 22.13 9.23 -7.77
N ILE A 71 20.96 9.83 -7.50
CA ILE A 71 20.83 10.86 -6.48
C ILE A 71 21.26 10.33 -5.11
N ARG A 72 22.24 11.01 -4.51
CA ARG A 72 22.79 10.72 -3.17
C ARG A 72 23.22 12.04 -2.55
N LEU A 73 22.67 12.36 -1.39
CA LEU A 73 22.92 13.62 -0.71
C LEU A 73 23.50 13.38 0.68
N PRO A 74 24.29 14.33 1.23
CA PRO A 74 24.71 14.26 2.62
C PRO A 74 23.51 14.30 3.57
N ALA A 75 23.70 13.76 4.77
CA ALA A 75 22.70 13.83 5.82
C ALA A 75 22.35 15.29 6.14
N ASP A 76 21.06 15.54 6.33
CA ASP A 76 20.51 16.85 6.64
C ASP A 76 19.37 16.66 7.65
N PRO A 77 19.52 17.18 8.89
CA PRO A 77 18.54 16.98 9.95
C PRO A 77 17.19 17.63 9.65
N GLU A 78 17.13 18.62 8.76
CA GLU A 78 15.90 19.33 8.42
C GLU A 78 15.19 18.75 7.20
N ARG A 79 15.89 17.91 6.41
CA ARG A 79 15.34 17.37 5.16
C ARG A 79 14.29 16.28 5.42
N VAL A 80 13.17 16.40 4.73
CA VAL A 80 12.05 15.46 4.80
C VAL A 80 11.76 14.88 3.42
N ALA A 81 11.81 13.56 3.30
CA ALA A 81 11.26 12.88 2.13
C ALA A 81 9.74 12.80 2.27
N VAL A 82 8.97 13.22 1.26
CA VAL A 82 7.51 13.20 1.32
C VAL A 82 6.97 12.20 0.30
N ALA A 83 6.24 11.19 0.75
CA ALA A 83 5.61 10.22 -0.14
C ALA A 83 4.39 10.84 -0.84
N MET A 84 4.50 11.04 -2.16
CA MET A 84 3.50 11.72 -2.97
C MET A 84 2.68 10.70 -3.78
N SER A 85 1.35 10.72 -3.57
CA SER A 85 0.38 9.91 -4.34
C SER A 85 -0.36 10.73 -5.40
N GLY A 86 -0.12 12.04 -5.47
CA GLY A 86 -0.86 12.97 -6.33
C GLY A 86 -2.26 13.30 -5.81
N GLY A 87 -2.61 12.83 -4.60
CA GLY A 87 -3.85 13.16 -3.90
C GLY A 87 -3.69 14.31 -2.91
N VAL A 88 -4.84 14.86 -2.50
CA VAL A 88 -4.95 15.97 -1.53
C VAL A 88 -4.16 15.70 -0.24
N ASP A 89 -4.27 14.49 0.31
CA ASP A 89 -3.62 14.14 1.58
C ASP A 89 -2.08 14.23 1.48
N SER A 90 -1.49 13.70 0.39
CA SER A 90 -0.05 13.84 0.18
C SER A 90 0.38 15.28 -0.13
N GLY A 91 -0.48 16.08 -0.77
CA GLY A 91 -0.23 17.50 -0.99
C GLY A 91 -0.17 18.29 0.31
N VAL A 92 -1.10 18.05 1.24
CA VAL A 92 -1.07 18.69 2.57
C VAL A 92 0.11 18.19 3.39
N ALA A 93 0.44 16.90 3.33
CA ALA A 93 1.64 16.37 3.97
C ALA A 93 2.92 17.05 3.43
N LEU A 94 2.97 17.38 2.14
CA LEU A 94 4.06 18.14 1.52
C LEU A 94 4.13 19.56 2.08
N LEU A 95 3.01 20.28 2.11
CA LEU A 95 2.95 21.66 2.65
C LEU A 95 3.46 21.72 4.09
N ARG A 96 3.04 20.77 4.94
CA ARG A 96 3.49 20.68 6.34
C ARG A 96 4.96 20.24 6.51
N SER A 97 5.64 19.88 5.43
CA SER A 97 7.05 19.44 5.43
C SER A 97 7.99 20.45 4.76
N LEU A 98 7.49 21.61 4.32
CA LEU A 98 8.28 22.70 3.76
C LEU A 98 9.17 23.38 4.82
N PRO A 99 10.27 24.06 4.42
CA PRO A 99 10.76 24.24 3.05
C PRO A 99 11.67 23.10 2.56
N ASN A 100 12.18 22.26 3.46
CA ASN A 100 13.22 21.26 3.18
C ASN A 100 12.66 19.91 2.67
N ALA A 101 11.54 19.94 1.96
CA ALA A 101 10.88 18.75 1.45
C ALA A 101 11.55 18.24 0.15
N VAL A 102 11.53 16.93 -0.04
CA VAL A 102 11.78 16.29 -1.34
C VAL A 102 10.64 15.31 -1.61
N GLY A 103 9.84 15.60 -2.64
CA GLY A 103 8.76 14.72 -3.06
C GLY A 103 9.29 13.42 -3.65
N VAL A 104 8.64 12.30 -3.32
CA VAL A 104 8.97 11.00 -3.91
C VAL A 104 7.72 10.20 -4.24
N THR A 105 7.70 9.60 -5.42
CA THR A 105 6.64 8.67 -5.83
C THR A 105 7.23 7.33 -6.27
N LEU A 106 6.56 6.23 -5.92
CA LEU A 106 6.88 4.91 -6.43
C LEU A 106 6.04 4.64 -7.68
N ARG A 107 6.69 4.34 -8.81
CA ARG A 107 6.02 3.77 -9.98
C ARG A 107 5.90 2.26 -9.78
N LEU A 108 4.65 1.78 -9.64
CA LEU A 108 4.34 0.38 -9.34
C LEU A 108 3.77 -0.33 -10.56
N TRP A 109 3.87 -1.67 -10.57
CA TRP A 109 3.32 -2.47 -11.66
C TRP A 109 1.79 -2.48 -11.57
N LEU A 110 1.16 -2.27 -12.72
CA LEU A 110 -0.28 -2.36 -12.92
C LEU A 110 -0.55 -3.43 -13.98
N ASP A 111 -1.68 -4.12 -13.89
CA ASP A 111 -2.08 -5.07 -14.91
C ASP A 111 -2.28 -4.35 -16.26
N PRO A 112 -1.48 -4.65 -17.29
CA PRO A 112 -1.61 -3.99 -18.60
C PRO A 112 -2.94 -4.33 -19.29
N ALA A 113 -3.60 -5.42 -18.88
CA ALA A 113 -4.91 -5.82 -19.38
C ALA A 113 -6.05 -5.44 -18.42
N GLY A 114 -5.76 -4.62 -17.39
CA GLY A 114 -6.78 -4.07 -16.52
C GLY A 114 -7.61 -2.99 -17.22
N PRO A 115 -8.90 -2.82 -16.86
CA PRO A 115 -9.82 -1.94 -17.59
C PRO A 115 -9.50 -0.45 -17.45
N ASP A 116 -8.88 -0.03 -16.35
CA ASP A 116 -8.62 1.39 -16.07
C ASP A 116 -7.42 1.56 -15.11
N ALA A 117 -6.23 1.77 -15.68
CA ALA A 117 -5.02 2.04 -14.91
C ALA A 117 -5.11 3.33 -14.08
N GLU A 118 -5.97 4.28 -14.45
CA GLU A 118 -6.12 5.57 -13.76
C GLU A 118 -6.88 5.48 -12.45
N ARG A 119 -7.55 4.35 -12.17
CA ARG A 119 -8.10 4.03 -10.85
C ARG A 119 -7.06 3.65 -9.80
N ALA A 120 -5.82 3.36 -10.21
CA ALA A 120 -4.76 3.02 -9.28
C ALA A 120 -4.24 4.28 -8.56
N CYS A 121 -4.00 4.19 -7.25
CA CYS A 121 -3.39 5.29 -6.49
C CYS A 121 -1.94 5.63 -6.90
N CYS A 122 -1.33 4.81 -7.76
CA CYS A 122 0.00 5.00 -8.34
C CYS A 122 -0.07 4.93 -9.87
N SER A 123 -1.18 5.38 -10.46
CA SER A 123 -1.33 5.49 -11.92
C SER A 123 -0.30 6.44 -12.53
N PRO A 124 -0.03 6.34 -13.84
CA PRO A 124 0.80 7.32 -14.55
C PRO A 124 0.36 8.77 -14.27
N ASP A 125 -0.93 9.09 -14.36
CA ASP A 125 -1.38 10.46 -14.12
C ASP A 125 -1.31 10.85 -12.63
N ALA A 126 -1.35 9.89 -11.69
CA ALA A 126 -1.09 10.15 -10.28
C ALA A 126 0.38 10.52 -10.02
N VAL A 127 1.33 9.86 -10.70
CA VAL A 127 2.76 10.20 -10.65
C VAL A 127 3.00 11.61 -11.21
N ILE A 128 2.37 11.93 -12.34
CA ILE A 128 2.47 13.26 -12.96
C ILE A 128 1.88 14.34 -12.04
N ALA A 129 0.70 14.12 -11.49
CA ALA A 129 0.07 15.06 -10.56
C ALA A 129 0.93 15.29 -9.31
N ALA A 130 1.55 14.23 -8.78
CA ALA A 130 2.49 14.32 -7.66
C ALA A 130 3.70 15.22 -7.99
N ARG A 131 4.31 15.03 -9.17
CA ARG A 131 5.43 15.88 -9.62
C ARG A 131 4.99 17.33 -9.78
N GLN A 132 3.90 17.56 -10.50
CA GLN A 132 3.39 18.91 -10.77
C GLN A 132 3.07 19.67 -9.48
N ALA A 133 2.50 18.99 -8.47
CA ALA A 133 2.25 19.58 -7.16
C ALA A 133 3.55 20.01 -6.45
N CYS A 134 4.63 19.25 -6.58
CA CYS A 134 5.93 19.64 -6.03
C CYS A 134 6.53 20.82 -6.80
N HIS A 135 6.52 20.75 -8.13
CA HIS A 135 7.09 21.78 -9.00
C HIS A 135 6.38 23.14 -8.88
N ALA A 136 5.06 23.15 -8.70
CA ALA A 136 4.29 24.37 -8.42
C ALA A 136 4.75 25.07 -7.12
N LEU A 137 5.37 24.34 -6.19
CA LEU A 137 5.93 24.87 -4.95
C LEU A 137 7.47 25.07 -5.03
N GLY A 138 8.08 24.85 -6.19
CA GLY A 138 9.54 24.89 -6.36
C GLY A 138 10.29 23.74 -5.68
N ILE A 139 9.58 22.66 -5.35
CA ILE A 139 10.13 21.53 -4.59
C ILE A 139 10.58 20.41 -5.53
N PRO A 140 11.77 19.81 -5.31
CA PRO A 140 12.23 18.68 -6.10
C PRO A 140 11.33 17.45 -5.92
N HIS A 141 11.12 16.72 -7.01
CA HIS A 141 10.38 15.46 -7.02
C HIS A 141 11.17 14.35 -7.71
N VAL A 142 11.13 13.15 -7.14
CA VAL A 142 11.78 11.96 -7.70
C VAL A 142 10.78 10.82 -7.86
N THR A 143 10.79 10.17 -9.03
CA THR A 143 10.03 8.95 -9.28
C THR A 143 10.96 7.75 -9.22
N ILE A 144 10.67 6.79 -8.35
CA ILE A 144 11.41 5.52 -8.26
C ILE A 144 10.65 4.47 -9.06
N ASP A 145 11.28 3.91 -10.09
CA ASP A 145 10.73 2.73 -10.75
C ASP A 145 10.90 1.50 -9.83
N ALA A 146 9.76 0.95 -9.42
CA ALA A 146 9.70 -0.24 -8.59
C ALA A 146 8.77 -1.29 -9.17
N ARG A 147 8.40 -1.19 -10.46
CA ARG A 147 7.41 -2.07 -11.12
C ARG A 147 7.76 -3.54 -10.95
N GLU A 148 8.94 -3.93 -11.41
CA GLU A 148 9.39 -5.33 -11.37
C GLU A 148 9.55 -5.87 -9.95
N ARG A 149 10.08 -5.04 -9.04
CA ARG A 149 10.23 -5.41 -7.62
C ARG A 149 8.86 -5.58 -6.96
N PHE A 150 7.92 -4.69 -7.25
CA PHE A 150 6.55 -4.73 -6.74
C PHE A 150 5.79 -5.96 -7.25
N ARG A 151 5.92 -6.27 -8.55
CA ARG A 151 5.31 -7.46 -9.15
C ARG A 151 5.78 -8.72 -8.41
N ARG A 152 7.08 -8.87 -8.22
CA ARG A 152 7.67 -10.02 -7.50
C ARG A 152 7.30 -10.06 -6.01
N ALA A 153 7.30 -8.92 -5.32
CA ALA A 153 7.13 -8.87 -3.87
C ALA A 153 5.67 -8.89 -3.41
N ILE A 154 4.73 -8.38 -4.22
CA ILE A 154 3.33 -8.15 -3.84
C ILE A 154 2.37 -8.91 -4.76
N VAL A 155 2.52 -8.77 -6.07
CA VAL A 155 1.56 -9.34 -7.04
C VAL A 155 1.69 -10.86 -7.12
N SER A 156 2.91 -11.40 -7.33
CA SER A 156 3.11 -12.85 -7.41
C SER A 156 2.70 -13.58 -6.12
N PRO A 157 3.01 -13.07 -4.90
CA PRO A 157 2.52 -13.70 -3.67
C PRO A 157 1.01 -13.59 -3.48
N PHE A 158 0.37 -12.53 -3.97
CA PHE A 158 -1.09 -12.41 -3.97
C PHE A 158 -1.73 -13.51 -4.83
N VAL A 159 -1.24 -13.70 -6.05
CA VAL A 159 -1.69 -14.77 -6.97
C VAL A 159 -1.47 -16.15 -6.34
N ALA A 160 -0.27 -16.39 -5.78
CA ALA A 160 0.06 -17.66 -5.13
C ALA A 160 -0.78 -17.95 -3.88
N ALA A 161 -1.19 -16.92 -3.13
CA ALA A 161 -2.06 -17.08 -1.96
C ALA A 161 -3.48 -17.51 -2.37
N TYR A 162 -4.04 -16.90 -3.42
CA TYR A 162 -5.32 -17.35 -3.96
C TYR A 162 -5.24 -18.79 -4.49
N ALA A 163 -4.13 -19.18 -5.13
CA ALA A 163 -3.90 -20.56 -5.55
C ALA A 163 -3.84 -21.57 -4.37
N ARG A 164 -3.62 -21.10 -3.14
CA ARG A 164 -3.66 -21.90 -1.90
C ARG A 164 -4.99 -21.78 -1.13
N GLY A 165 -6.00 -21.10 -1.67
CA GLY A 165 -7.29 -20.88 -0.99
C GLY A 165 -7.22 -19.89 0.17
N GLU A 166 -6.23 -18.99 0.14
CA GLU A 166 -6.13 -17.87 1.08
C GLU A 166 -6.79 -16.62 0.47
N THR A 167 -7.21 -15.69 1.32
CA THR A 167 -7.68 -14.35 0.93
C THR A 167 -6.66 -13.32 1.40
N PRO A 168 -5.59 -13.05 0.62
CA PRO A 168 -4.54 -12.11 1.02
C PRO A 168 -5.03 -10.66 1.07
N ASN A 169 -4.45 -9.86 1.97
CA ASN A 169 -4.55 -8.40 1.92
C ASN A 169 -3.24 -7.81 1.34
N PRO A 170 -3.20 -7.44 0.04
CA PRO A 170 -1.97 -6.97 -0.59
C PRO A 170 -1.50 -5.61 -0.06
N CYS A 171 -2.41 -4.77 0.44
CA CYS A 171 -2.07 -3.43 0.94
C CYS A 171 -1.30 -3.49 2.25
N THR A 172 -1.74 -4.33 3.20
CA THR A 172 -1.02 -4.55 4.47
C THR A 172 0.40 -5.06 4.22
N ARG A 173 0.56 -6.08 3.35
CA ARG A 173 1.87 -6.59 2.95
C ARG A 173 2.73 -5.55 2.24
N CYS A 174 2.13 -4.75 1.36
CA CYS A 174 2.83 -3.68 0.65
C CYS A 174 3.40 -2.65 1.63
N ASN A 175 2.62 -2.22 2.63
CA ASN A 175 3.13 -1.27 3.63
C ASN A 175 4.17 -1.90 4.56
N ASP A 176 3.95 -3.13 5.00
CA ASP A 176 4.83 -3.87 5.92
C ASP A 176 6.24 -4.10 5.35
N SER A 177 6.33 -4.61 4.11
CA SER A 177 7.60 -5.16 3.60
C SER A 177 8.05 -4.63 2.24
N PHE A 178 7.43 -3.57 1.72
CA PHE A 178 7.78 -3.04 0.40
C PHE A 178 7.79 -1.52 0.33
N ARG A 179 6.62 -0.88 0.41
CA ARG A 179 6.46 0.57 0.19
C ARG A 179 7.31 1.38 1.16
N PHE A 180 7.19 1.12 2.46
CA PHE A 180 7.95 1.87 3.45
C PHE A 180 9.45 1.54 3.39
N ASP A 181 9.84 0.31 3.05
CA ASP A 181 11.24 -0.05 2.87
C ASP A 181 11.87 0.69 1.68
N GLU A 182 11.17 0.77 0.55
CA GLU A 182 11.60 1.53 -0.63
C GLU A 182 11.71 3.03 -0.34
N LEU A 183 10.71 3.59 0.34
CA LEU A 183 10.66 5.02 0.67
C LEU A 183 11.69 5.39 1.75
N LEU A 184 11.87 4.58 2.79
CA LEU A 184 12.90 4.80 3.82
C LEU A 184 14.31 4.57 3.26
N SER A 185 14.48 3.63 2.32
CA SER A 185 15.73 3.48 1.55
C SER A 185 16.02 4.75 0.74
N PHE A 186 15.01 5.32 0.08
CA PHE A 186 15.16 6.62 -0.59
C PHE A 186 15.48 7.76 0.37
N ALA A 187 14.73 7.91 1.46
CA ALA A 187 14.96 8.95 2.47
C ALA A 187 16.41 8.91 2.96
N ARG A 188 16.94 7.72 3.29
CA ARG A 188 18.36 7.54 3.64
C ARG A 188 19.32 7.94 2.51
N ARG A 189 19.04 7.56 1.26
CA ARG A 189 19.88 7.91 0.09
C ARG A 189 19.99 9.41 -0.11
N ILE A 190 18.92 10.16 0.14
CA ILE A 190 18.90 11.62 0.04
C ILE A 190 19.22 12.29 1.38
N GLY A 191 19.70 11.56 2.39
CA GLY A 191 20.09 12.13 3.68
C GLY A 191 18.94 12.75 4.49
N ALA A 192 17.68 12.42 4.19
CA ALA A 192 16.52 12.94 4.91
C ALA A 192 16.41 12.34 6.31
N ALA A 193 16.13 13.18 7.30
CA ALA A 193 15.93 12.77 8.69
C ALA A 193 14.61 12.00 8.88
N LYS A 194 13.56 12.40 8.14
CA LYS A 194 12.21 11.82 8.23
C LYS A 194 11.63 11.49 6.85
N LEU A 195 10.75 10.49 6.84
CA LEU A 195 9.80 10.20 5.77
C LEU A 195 8.40 10.63 6.21
N ALA A 196 7.84 11.66 5.60
CA ALA A 196 6.45 12.06 5.79
C ALA A 196 5.52 11.35 4.79
N THR A 197 4.34 10.96 5.23
CA THR A 197 3.30 10.40 4.36
C THR A 197 1.93 10.96 4.72
N GLY A 198 1.01 11.03 3.74
CA GLY A 198 -0.36 11.48 3.95
C GLY A 198 -1.29 10.45 4.62
N HIS A 199 -0.77 9.59 5.51
CA HIS A 199 -1.61 8.63 6.22
C HIS A 199 -2.21 9.21 7.50
N TYR A 200 -3.43 8.78 7.81
CA TYR A 200 -4.18 9.13 9.03
C TYR A 200 -3.86 8.10 10.12
N ALA A 201 -2.72 8.30 10.77
CA ALA A 201 -2.28 7.53 11.93
C ALA A 201 -1.38 8.42 12.80
N ARG A 202 -1.21 8.07 14.07
CA ARG A 202 -0.27 8.73 14.97
C ARG A 202 0.87 7.78 15.33
N ILE A 203 1.98 8.37 15.74
CA ILE A 203 3.09 7.63 16.34
C ILE A 203 3.17 8.10 17.80
N VAL A 204 3.20 7.15 18.73
CA VAL A 204 3.31 7.41 20.16
C VAL A 204 4.49 6.62 20.72
N GLU A 205 5.06 7.09 21.82
CA GLU A 205 5.97 6.28 22.62
C GLU A 205 5.14 5.31 23.48
N HIS A 206 5.54 4.05 23.48
CA HIS A 206 4.92 2.97 24.24
C HIS A 206 6.03 2.03 24.71
N ASP A 207 6.18 1.89 26.03
CA ASP A 207 7.20 1.07 26.68
C ASP A 207 8.63 1.31 26.17
N GLY A 208 9.01 2.58 25.98
CA GLY A 208 10.34 2.97 25.49
C GLY A 208 10.59 2.68 24.00
N THR A 209 9.54 2.32 23.25
CA THR A 209 9.58 2.10 21.80
C THR A 209 8.55 2.96 21.08
N PHE A 210 8.61 3.06 19.76
CA PHE A 210 7.58 3.74 18.98
C PHE A 210 6.49 2.75 18.55
N ALA A 211 5.24 3.14 18.74
CA ALA A 211 4.06 2.39 18.33
C ALA A 211 3.13 3.24 17.46
N LEU A 212 2.33 2.58 16.64
CA LEU A 212 1.24 3.22 15.90
C LEU A 212 0.05 3.42 16.83
N ALA A 213 -0.58 4.58 16.78
CA ALA A 213 -1.86 4.85 17.42
C ALA A 213 -2.88 5.35 16.40
N ARG A 214 -4.15 5.13 16.67
CA ARG A 214 -5.25 5.54 15.79
C ARG A 214 -5.18 7.05 15.50
N GLY A 215 -5.47 7.40 14.26
CA GLY A 215 -5.70 8.81 13.88
C GLY A 215 -6.89 9.38 14.65
N VAL A 216 -6.93 10.70 14.81
CA VAL A 216 -8.07 11.37 15.49
C VAL A 216 -9.38 11.25 14.70
N ASP A 217 -9.30 11.05 13.38
CA ASP A 217 -10.43 10.76 12.50
C ASP A 217 -10.63 9.26 12.37
N GLU A 218 -11.54 8.70 13.18
CA GLU A 218 -11.81 7.26 13.20
C GLU A 218 -12.28 6.71 11.84
N ALA A 219 -13.02 7.52 11.06
CA ALA A 219 -13.52 7.11 9.75
C ALA A 219 -12.40 7.03 8.71
N LYS A 220 -11.27 7.70 8.95
CA LYS A 220 -10.08 7.68 8.10
C LYS A 220 -8.90 6.94 8.70
N ASP A 221 -9.02 6.38 9.90
CA ASP A 221 -7.92 5.65 10.55
C ASP A 221 -7.31 4.58 9.63
N GLN A 222 -5.99 4.70 9.43
CA GLN A 222 -5.23 3.82 8.55
C GLN A 222 -4.26 2.90 9.30
N THR A 223 -4.31 2.87 10.65
CA THR A 223 -3.43 1.99 11.44
C THR A 223 -3.53 0.53 11.03
N TYR A 224 -4.72 0.05 10.65
CA TYR A 224 -4.89 -1.34 10.18
C TYR A 224 -3.98 -1.68 8.99
N MET A 225 -3.83 -0.75 8.04
CA MET A 225 -2.99 -0.94 6.85
C MET A 225 -1.50 -0.74 7.13
N LEU A 226 -1.16 -0.14 8.27
CA LEU A 226 0.20 0.24 8.67
C LEU A 226 0.74 -0.63 9.81
N ALA A 227 -0.09 -1.49 10.42
CA ALA A 227 0.22 -2.21 11.65
C ALA A 227 1.46 -3.14 11.60
N GLY A 228 1.98 -3.44 10.41
CA GLY A 228 3.24 -4.18 10.24
C GLY A 228 4.51 -3.34 10.44
N LEU A 229 4.40 -2.01 10.44
CA LEU A 229 5.54 -1.12 10.62
C LEU A 229 6.23 -1.35 11.96
N LYS A 230 7.56 -1.47 11.91
CA LYS A 230 8.42 -1.73 13.06
C LYS A 230 8.77 -0.42 13.77
N SER A 231 9.06 -0.50 15.07
CA SER A 231 9.48 0.64 15.89
C SER A 231 10.64 1.43 15.26
N GLU A 232 11.63 0.76 14.69
CA GLU A 232 12.80 1.41 14.06
C GLU A 232 12.44 2.17 12.78
N GLN A 233 11.41 1.70 12.05
CA GLN A 233 10.86 2.41 10.91
C GLN A 233 10.05 3.62 11.39
N LEU A 234 9.18 3.43 12.40
CA LEU A 234 8.36 4.49 12.98
C LEU A 234 9.20 5.65 13.52
N ALA A 235 10.37 5.36 14.11
CA ALA A 235 11.33 6.37 14.55
C ALA A 235 11.77 7.34 13.43
N ARG A 236 11.68 6.93 12.16
CA ARG A 236 12.03 7.75 10.98
C ARG A 236 10.82 8.19 10.16
N ILE A 237 9.60 7.86 10.56
CA ILE A 237 8.38 8.23 9.85
C ILE A 237 7.72 9.43 10.54
N ALA A 238 6.99 10.21 9.76
CA ALA A 238 6.04 11.21 10.23
C ALA A 238 4.69 10.99 9.53
N PHE A 239 3.61 11.14 10.29
CA PHE A 239 2.23 11.16 9.78
C PHE A 239 1.61 12.52 10.09
N PRO A 240 1.88 13.55 9.26
CA PRO A 240 1.48 14.92 9.57
C PRO A 240 -0.04 15.10 9.71
N LEU A 241 -0.85 14.17 9.17
CA LEU A 241 -2.31 14.25 9.17
C LEU A 241 -2.96 13.52 10.35
N GLY A 242 -2.19 12.80 11.17
CA GLY A 242 -2.72 11.93 12.23
C GLY A 242 -3.54 12.63 13.31
N THR A 243 -3.37 13.95 13.45
CA THR A 243 -4.06 14.81 14.42
C THR A 243 -5.07 15.75 13.77
N SER A 244 -5.44 15.51 12.51
CA SER A 244 -6.43 16.30 11.78
C SER A 244 -7.53 15.41 11.19
N THR A 245 -8.73 15.96 11.13
CA THR A 245 -9.87 15.36 10.43
C THR A 245 -9.77 15.56 8.92
N LYS A 246 -10.43 14.70 8.15
CA LYS A 246 -10.49 14.84 6.68
C LYS A 246 -11.07 16.18 6.25
N THR A 247 -12.00 16.73 7.04
CA THR A 247 -12.62 18.04 6.78
C THR A 247 -11.61 19.16 6.91
N GLU A 248 -10.80 19.16 7.97
CA GLU A 248 -9.73 20.14 8.17
C GLU A 248 -8.67 20.05 7.06
N ILE A 249 -8.26 18.83 6.70
CA ILE A 249 -7.29 18.62 5.60
C ILE A 249 -7.82 19.16 4.27
N ARG A 250 -9.11 18.99 3.98
CA ARG A 250 -9.73 19.57 2.77
C ARG A 250 -9.75 21.10 2.81
N ALA A 251 -10.03 21.69 3.96
CA ALA A 251 -10.01 23.14 4.13
C ALA A 251 -8.60 23.72 3.94
N GLU A 252 -7.58 23.09 4.53
CA GLU A 252 -6.17 23.48 4.36
C GLU A 252 -5.72 23.37 2.90
N ALA A 253 -6.06 22.26 2.23
CA ALA A 253 -5.76 22.08 0.81
C ALA A 253 -6.39 23.18 -0.06
N ALA A 254 -7.67 23.52 0.19
CA ALA A 254 -8.37 24.57 -0.53
C ALA A 254 -7.73 25.95 -0.30
N ALA A 255 -7.36 26.26 0.95
CA ALA A 255 -6.68 27.51 1.29
C ALA A 255 -5.31 27.64 0.62
N ALA A 256 -4.60 26.53 0.43
CA ALA A 256 -3.31 26.49 -0.25
C ALA A 256 -3.42 26.41 -1.80
N GLY A 257 -4.63 26.46 -2.35
CA GLY A 257 -4.86 26.33 -3.80
C GLY A 257 -4.48 24.96 -4.36
N LEU A 258 -4.32 23.94 -3.52
CA LEU A 258 -4.10 22.57 -3.97
C LEU A 258 -5.39 22.09 -4.63
N ALA A 259 -5.34 21.84 -5.94
CA ALA A 259 -6.48 21.30 -6.67
C ALA A 259 -6.98 20.04 -5.96
N ALA A 260 -8.22 20.09 -5.44
CA ALA A 260 -8.89 18.91 -4.96
C ALA A 260 -9.20 18.04 -6.18
N ALA A 261 -8.25 17.18 -6.56
CA ALA A 261 -8.50 16.17 -7.56
C ALA A 261 -9.75 15.42 -7.11
N LYS A 262 -10.85 15.53 -7.87
CA LYS A 262 -12.09 14.79 -7.66
C LYS A 262 -11.88 13.30 -7.99
N ARG A 263 -10.76 12.72 -7.55
CA ARG A 263 -10.46 11.30 -7.69
C ARG A 263 -11.15 10.57 -6.54
N ALA A 264 -11.97 9.60 -6.90
CA ALA A 264 -12.52 8.66 -5.94
C ALA A 264 -11.36 7.97 -5.19
N GLU A 265 -11.51 7.77 -3.88
CA GLU A 265 -10.54 7.01 -3.11
C GLU A 265 -10.48 5.57 -3.67
N SER A 266 -9.29 5.13 -4.09
CA SER A 266 -9.08 3.78 -4.61
C SER A 266 -9.37 2.76 -3.51
N GLN A 267 -10.45 1.98 -3.66
CA GLN A 267 -10.87 0.96 -2.67
C GLN A 267 -10.36 -0.44 -3.00
N GLU A 268 -9.80 -0.65 -4.20
CA GLU A 268 -9.32 -1.94 -4.68
C GLU A 268 -7.79 -2.01 -4.64
N ALA A 269 -7.24 -3.22 -4.77
CA ALA A 269 -5.80 -3.39 -4.87
C ALA A 269 -5.29 -2.67 -6.12
N CYS A 270 -4.29 -1.79 -5.95
CA CYS A 270 -3.90 -0.82 -6.98
C CYS A 270 -3.52 -1.47 -8.32
N PHE A 271 -2.91 -2.66 -8.29
CA PHE A 271 -2.45 -3.36 -9.50
C PHE A 271 -3.57 -3.99 -10.33
N LEU A 272 -4.80 -4.06 -9.80
CA LEU A 272 -5.96 -4.57 -10.55
C LEU A 272 -6.43 -3.59 -11.63
N ALA A 273 -6.00 -2.32 -11.54
CA ALA A 273 -6.37 -1.27 -12.51
C ALA A 273 -7.90 -1.22 -12.73
N GLY A 274 -8.66 -1.21 -11.64
CA GLY A 274 -10.12 -1.14 -11.63
C GLY A 274 -10.87 -2.41 -12.06
N GLY A 275 -10.18 -3.54 -12.23
CA GLY A 275 -10.77 -4.82 -12.59
C GLY A 275 -11.14 -5.72 -11.40
N ASP A 276 -12.03 -6.67 -11.64
CA ASP A 276 -12.36 -7.74 -10.67
C ASP A 276 -11.12 -8.64 -10.46
N TYR A 277 -10.84 -8.97 -9.19
CA TYR A 277 -9.69 -9.79 -8.85
C TYR A 277 -9.73 -11.17 -9.52
N ARG A 278 -10.92 -11.72 -9.81
CA ARG A 278 -11.08 -13.03 -10.46
C ARG A 278 -10.63 -13.01 -11.90
N ASP A 279 -10.98 -11.95 -12.63
CA ASP A 279 -10.53 -11.78 -14.02
C ASP A 279 -9.02 -11.54 -14.06
N PHE A 280 -8.51 -10.74 -13.12
CA PHE A 280 -7.08 -10.56 -12.93
C PHE A 280 -6.36 -11.90 -12.68
N LEU A 281 -6.84 -12.71 -11.74
CA LEU A 281 -6.24 -14.02 -11.42
C LEU A 281 -6.26 -14.96 -12.63
N THR A 282 -7.34 -14.94 -13.42
CA THR A 282 -7.43 -15.70 -14.68
C THR A 282 -6.31 -15.28 -15.65
N ARG A 283 -6.12 -13.97 -15.85
CA ARG A 283 -5.03 -13.43 -16.68
C ARG A 283 -3.63 -13.73 -16.12
N GLN A 284 -3.49 -13.89 -14.81
CA GLN A 284 -2.25 -14.32 -14.16
C GLN A 284 -2.04 -15.85 -14.17
N GLY A 285 -2.91 -16.61 -14.85
CA GLY A 285 -2.72 -18.05 -15.08
C GLY A 285 -3.44 -18.97 -14.09
N LEU A 286 -4.32 -18.45 -13.23
CA LEU A 286 -5.22 -19.32 -12.46
C LEU A 286 -6.37 -19.75 -13.36
N ALA A 287 -6.28 -20.98 -13.86
CA ALA A 287 -7.31 -21.55 -14.72
C ALA A 287 -8.64 -21.70 -13.98
N ALA A 288 -9.74 -21.44 -14.70
CA ALA A 288 -11.06 -21.89 -14.30
C ALA A 288 -11.10 -23.42 -14.37
N THR A 289 -11.46 -24.06 -13.27
CA THR A 289 -11.57 -25.52 -13.20
C THR A 289 -12.86 -25.88 -12.48
N PRO A 290 -13.76 -26.66 -13.10
CA PRO A 290 -15.00 -27.08 -12.47
C PRO A 290 -14.75 -27.76 -11.11
N GLY A 291 -15.56 -27.38 -10.14
CA GLY A 291 -15.54 -27.90 -8.77
C GLY A 291 -16.94 -27.88 -8.19
N VAL A 292 -17.10 -28.51 -7.02
CA VAL A 292 -18.40 -28.70 -6.38
C VAL A 292 -18.59 -27.75 -5.21
N ILE A 293 -19.81 -27.24 -5.08
CA ILE A 293 -20.27 -26.51 -3.90
C ILE A 293 -21.02 -27.49 -3.01
N VAL A 294 -20.61 -27.59 -1.75
CA VAL A 294 -21.23 -28.47 -0.75
C VAL A 294 -21.75 -27.70 0.44
N ASP A 295 -22.80 -28.21 1.09
CA ASP A 295 -23.27 -27.68 2.38
C ASP A 295 -22.46 -28.23 3.57
N GLY A 296 -22.85 -27.85 4.80
CA GLY A 296 -22.20 -28.29 6.03
C GLY A 296 -22.30 -29.80 6.32
N SER A 297 -23.19 -30.53 5.65
CA SER A 297 -23.30 -31.99 5.71
C SER A 297 -22.43 -32.70 4.65
N GLY A 298 -21.87 -31.95 3.70
CA GLY A 298 -21.13 -32.47 2.56
C GLY A 298 -22.01 -32.81 1.36
N LYS A 299 -23.31 -32.48 1.40
CA LYS A 299 -24.21 -32.66 0.26
C LYS A 299 -23.88 -31.62 -0.81
N GLU A 300 -23.78 -32.07 -2.05
CA GLU A 300 -23.61 -31.19 -3.21
C GLU A 300 -24.87 -30.35 -3.46
N VAL A 301 -24.66 -29.06 -3.66
CA VAL A 301 -25.72 -28.05 -3.86
C VAL A 301 -25.50 -27.17 -5.09
N GLY A 302 -24.40 -27.39 -5.83
CA GLY A 302 -24.09 -26.69 -7.07
C GLY A 302 -22.64 -26.90 -7.51
N GLU A 303 -22.26 -26.19 -8.57
CA GLU A 303 -20.93 -26.24 -9.18
C GLU A 303 -20.31 -24.84 -9.28
N HIS A 304 -19.00 -24.77 -9.49
CA HIS A 304 -18.29 -23.52 -9.69
C HIS A 304 -17.01 -23.66 -10.55
N ASP A 305 -16.55 -22.55 -11.11
CA ASP A 305 -15.37 -22.49 -11.99
C ASP A 305 -14.03 -22.31 -11.25
N GLY A 306 -13.89 -22.95 -10.08
CA GLY A 306 -12.66 -22.91 -9.28
C GLY A 306 -12.80 -22.19 -7.93
N PHE A 307 -12.25 -22.81 -6.88
CA PHE A 307 -12.44 -22.38 -5.48
C PHE A 307 -11.90 -20.96 -5.21
N TRP A 308 -10.86 -20.53 -5.93
CA TRP A 308 -10.19 -19.25 -5.74
C TRP A 308 -11.07 -18.04 -6.10
N ARG A 309 -12.22 -18.27 -6.74
CA ARG A 309 -13.25 -17.25 -7.05
C ARG A 309 -14.12 -16.87 -5.85
N PHE A 310 -13.92 -17.54 -4.70
CA PHE A 310 -14.73 -17.39 -3.50
C PHE A 310 -13.89 -16.90 -2.33
N THR A 311 -14.49 -16.07 -1.49
CA THR A 311 -13.90 -15.57 -0.24
C THR A 311 -14.85 -15.88 0.90
N PRO A 312 -14.36 -16.30 2.08
CA PRO A 312 -15.22 -16.49 3.25
C PRO A 312 -16.12 -15.27 3.51
N GLY A 313 -17.41 -15.52 3.74
CA GLY A 313 -18.44 -14.49 3.88
C GLY A 313 -19.07 -13.98 2.58
N GLN A 314 -18.61 -14.43 1.41
CA GLN A 314 -19.24 -14.10 0.14
C GLN A 314 -20.66 -14.67 0.06
N ARG A 315 -21.65 -13.80 -0.20
CA ARG A 315 -23.06 -14.18 -0.42
C ARG A 315 -23.47 -14.20 -1.88
N ARG A 316 -23.05 -13.19 -2.66
CA ARG A 316 -23.44 -13.04 -4.07
C ARG A 316 -22.55 -13.88 -4.97
N GLY A 317 -23.08 -14.35 -6.09
CA GLY A 317 -22.33 -15.12 -7.08
C GLY A 317 -21.97 -16.54 -6.64
N LEU A 318 -22.75 -17.13 -5.71
CA LEU A 318 -22.61 -18.54 -5.32
C LEU A 318 -23.26 -19.49 -6.34
N GLY A 319 -24.30 -19.04 -7.08
CA GLY A 319 -24.99 -19.90 -8.05
C GLY A 319 -25.86 -21.02 -7.44
N VAL A 320 -26.10 -20.99 -6.13
CA VAL A 320 -26.89 -21.99 -5.39
C VAL A 320 -28.27 -21.45 -5.05
N SER A 321 -29.32 -22.24 -5.30
CA SER A 321 -30.69 -21.97 -4.85
C SER A 321 -30.94 -22.65 -3.50
N ALA A 322 -31.36 -21.88 -2.50
CA ALA A 322 -31.66 -22.37 -1.16
C ALA A 322 -32.81 -21.58 -0.54
N SER A 323 -33.52 -22.20 0.41
CA SER A 323 -34.63 -21.57 1.15
C SER A 323 -34.19 -20.42 2.05
N GLU A 324 -32.92 -20.40 2.44
CA GLU A 324 -32.31 -19.37 3.27
C GLU A 324 -31.01 -18.83 2.63
N PRO A 325 -30.57 -17.60 2.99
CA PRO A 325 -29.34 -17.03 2.45
C PRO A 325 -28.10 -17.84 2.85
N LEU A 326 -27.39 -18.36 1.85
CA LEU A 326 -26.11 -19.05 2.03
C LEU A 326 -24.91 -18.11 1.84
N TYR A 327 -23.81 -18.46 2.51
CA TYR A 327 -22.52 -17.77 2.44
C TYR A 327 -21.41 -18.79 2.20
N ALA A 328 -20.38 -18.42 1.43
CA ALA A 328 -19.15 -19.20 1.36
C ALA A 328 -18.48 -19.22 2.75
N VAL A 329 -18.42 -20.39 3.38
CA VAL A 329 -17.80 -20.61 4.69
C VAL A 329 -16.29 -20.81 4.54
N GLY A 330 -15.88 -21.50 3.49
CA GLY A 330 -14.48 -21.77 3.21
C GLY A 330 -14.29 -22.52 1.89
N THR A 331 -13.03 -22.74 1.56
CA THR A 331 -12.60 -23.41 0.33
C THR A 331 -11.56 -24.47 0.65
N THR A 332 -11.63 -25.59 -0.06
CA THR A 332 -10.65 -26.69 0.04
C THR A 332 -9.92 -26.84 -1.29
N PRO A 333 -8.72 -26.26 -1.46
CA PRO A 333 -7.98 -26.29 -2.73
C PRO A 333 -7.70 -27.70 -3.25
N ARG A 334 -7.34 -28.62 -2.34
CA ARG A 334 -6.96 -30.00 -2.69
C ARG A 334 -8.07 -30.75 -3.44
N THR A 335 -9.33 -30.47 -3.11
CA THR A 335 -10.50 -31.13 -3.71
C THR A 335 -11.32 -30.19 -4.60
N ASN A 336 -10.81 -28.96 -4.85
CA ASN A 336 -11.52 -27.90 -5.55
C ASN A 336 -12.97 -27.72 -5.06
N THR A 337 -13.17 -27.66 -3.74
CA THR A 337 -14.51 -27.62 -3.13
C THR A 337 -14.76 -26.28 -2.46
N VAL A 338 -15.97 -25.75 -2.60
CA VAL A 338 -16.47 -24.59 -1.83
C VAL A 338 -17.51 -25.07 -0.83
N VAL A 339 -17.34 -24.74 0.44
CA VAL A 339 -18.33 -25.04 1.49
C VAL A 339 -19.22 -23.83 1.69
N VAL A 340 -20.53 -24.01 1.64
CA VAL A 340 -21.53 -22.98 1.93
C VAL A 340 -22.36 -23.33 3.15
N GLY A 341 -22.92 -22.32 3.79
CA GLY A 341 -23.78 -22.49 4.95
C GLY A 341 -24.47 -21.19 5.36
N PRO A 342 -25.34 -21.24 6.38
CA PRO A 342 -26.00 -20.07 6.91
C PRO A 342 -24.98 -19.15 7.61
N ARG A 343 -25.39 -17.93 7.97
CA ARG A 343 -24.48 -16.91 8.53
C ARG A 343 -23.75 -17.41 9.79
N GLU A 344 -24.42 -18.21 10.61
CA GLU A 344 -23.93 -18.79 11.85
C GLU A 344 -22.74 -19.74 11.60
N ALA A 345 -22.66 -20.36 10.42
CA ALA A 345 -21.52 -21.20 10.03
C ALA A 345 -20.22 -20.40 9.84
N LEU A 346 -20.30 -19.07 9.66
CA LEU A 346 -19.14 -18.17 9.57
C LEU A 346 -18.57 -17.75 10.93
N ALA A 347 -19.28 -18.01 12.03
CA ALA A 347 -18.87 -17.61 13.37
C ALA A 347 -17.57 -18.30 13.78
N ARG A 348 -16.60 -17.52 14.25
CA ARG A 348 -15.32 -17.97 14.78
C ARG A 348 -15.04 -17.25 16.09
N THR A 349 -14.66 -17.99 17.13
CA THR A 349 -14.24 -17.40 18.42
C THR A 349 -12.75 -17.61 18.69
N GLU A 350 -12.09 -18.53 17.97
CA GLU A 350 -10.65 -18.73 18.05
C GLU A 350 -9.97 -18.32 16.75
N VAL A 351 -8.88 -17.55 16.85
CA VAL A 351 -8.08 -17.12 15.69
C VAL A 351 -6.60 -17.36 15.94
N ARG A 352 -5.92 -18.00 15.00
CA ARG A 352 -4.47 -18.20 15.01
C ARG A 352 -3.81 -17.21 14.07
N VAL A 353 -2.82 -16.50 14.56
CA VAL A 353 -2.13 -15.44 13.83
C VAL A 353 -0.63 -15.68 13.88
N ARG A 354 0.03 -15.61 12.72
CA ARG A 354 1.49 -15.54 12.64
C ARG A 354 1.89 -14.07 12.58
N GLY A 355 2.67 -13.60 13.54
CA GLY A 355 2.90 -12.17 13.72
C GLY A 355 3.67 -11.83 14.98
N ARG A 356 3.41 -10.64 15.51
CA ARG A 356 4.03 -10.13 16.74
C ARG A 356 2.95 -9.53 17.64
N VAL A 357 3.16 -9.63 18.94
CA VAL A 357 2.35 -8.99 19.96
C VAL A 357 3.29 -8.44 21.03
N ALA A 358 2.98 -7.27 21.58
CA ALA A 358 3.74 -6.62 22.63
C ALA A 358 3.77 -7.51 23.89
N PRO A 359 4.91 -7.56 24.62
CA PRO A 359 4.97 -8.25 25.89
C PRO A 359 3.89 -7.77 26.85
N GLY A 360 3.31 -8.70 27.63
CA GLY A 360 2.30 -8.35 28.65
C GLY A 360 0.90 -8.04 28.12
N ALA A 361 0.71 -7.87 26.80
CA ALA A 361 -0.63 -7.77 26.23
C ALA A 361 -1.42 -9.06 26.53
N ARG A 362 -2.58 -8.92 27.17
CA ARG A 362 -3.50 -10.03 27.49
C ARG A 362 -4.92 -9.76 27.06
N ARG A 363 -5.42 -8.54 27.27
CA ARG A 363 -6.72 -8.08 26.77
C ARG A 363 -6.54 -6.96 25.75
N VAL A 364 -7.22 -7.12 24.62
CA VAL A 364 -7.07 -6.25 23.44
C VAL A 364 -8.39 -6.15 22.68
N GLU A 365 -8.51 -5.15 21.81
CA GLU A 365 -9.48 -5.16 20.72
C GLU A 365 -8.83 -5.74 19.45
N ALA A 366 -9.39 -6.81 18.89
CA ALA A 366 -8.90 -7.45 17.68
C ALA A 366 -9.69 -7.02 16.44
N LYS A 367 -9.03 -6.39 15.48
CA LYS A 367 -9.59 -6.06 14.17
C LYS A 367 -9.12 -7.07 13.13
N LEU A 368 -10.04 -7.88 12.62
CA LEU A 368 -9.74 -9.03 11.74
C LEU A 368 -10.03 -8.75 10.26
N ARG A 369 -10.69 -7.62 9.96
CA ARG A 369 -10.89 -7.07 8.61
C ARG A 369 -10.95 -5.56 8.69
N TYR A 370 -10.49 -4.87 7.64
CA TYR A 370 -10.34 -3.41 7.63
C TYR A 370 -11.62 -2.63 7.97
N ARG A 371 -12.77 -3.03 7.41
CA ARG A 371 -14.06 -2.36 7.61
C ARG A 371 -14.98 -3.06 8.63
N SER A 372 -14.43 -4.01 9.38
CA SER A 372 -15.17 -4.63 10.47
C SER A 372 -14.87 -3.90 11.79
N PRO A 373 -15.83 -3.85 12.72
CA PRO A 373 -15.55 -3.47 14.10
C PRO A 373 -14.42 -4.32 14.68
N ALA A 374 -13.67 -3.75 15.62
CA ALA A 374 -12.77 -4.53 16.45
C ALA A 374 -13.60 -5.29 17.50
N VAL A 375 -13.15 -6.48 17.89
CA VAL A 375 -13.84 -7.35 18.85
C VAL A 375 -12.94 -7.54 20.07
N PRO A 376 -13.44 -7.36 21.30
CA PRO A 376 -12.68 -7.68 22.50
C PRO A 376 -12.18 -9.13 22.48
N ALA A 377 -10.92 -9.34 22.83
CA ALA A 377 -10.27 -10.64 22.75
C ALA A 377 -9.22 -10.83 23.85
N THR A 378 -9.03 -12.08 24.25
CA THR A 378 -7.90 -12.53 25.05
C THR A 378 -6.81 -12.98 24.10
N VAL A 379 -5.57 -12.52 24.31
CA VAL A 379 -4.42 -12.89 23.49
C VAL A 379 -3.46 -13.79 24.25
N GLU A 380 -3.07 -14.88 23.60
CA GLU A 380 -2.02 -15.79 24.06
C GLU A 380 -0.84 -15.75 23.08
N PRO A 381 0.33 -15.23 23.49
CA PRO A 381 1.53 -15.30 22.67
C PRO A 381 1.94 -16.76 22.38
N THR A 382 2.53 -16.97 21.21
CA THR A 382 3.09 -18.26 20.77
C THR A 382 4.47 -18.02 20.17
N ALA A 383 5.23 -19.10 19.89
CA ALA A 383 6.58 -18.99 19.32
C ALA A 383 6.67 -18.22 17.98
N SER A 384 5.58 -18.16 17.20
CA SER A 384 5.57 -17.50 15.87
C SER A 384 4.46 -16.47 15.68
N GLY A 385 3.80 -16.06 16.76
CA GLY A 385 2.67 -15.13 16.71
C GLY A 385 1.81 -15.23 17.94
N PHE A 386 0.49 -15.34 17.77
CA PHE A 386 -0.43 -15.39 18.89
C PHE A 386 -1.74 -16.10 18.53
N ARG A 387 -2.46 -16.54 19.57
CA ARG A 387 -3.85 -16.99 19.48
C ARG A 387 -4.76 -15.96 20.12
N LEU A 388 -5.96 -15.82 19.56
CA LEU A 388 -7.01 -14.98 20.09
C LEU A 388 -8.20 -15.86 20.49
N THR A 389 -8.74 -15.60 21.66
CA THR A 389 -10.09 -16.03 22.07
C THR A 389 -10.96 -14.79 22.10
N LEU A 390 -11.93 -14.71 21.20
CA LEU A 390 -12.82 -13.56 21.04
C LEU A 390 -13.98 -13.66 22.03
N ASP A 391 -14.36 -12.52 22.62
CA ASP A 391 -15.49 -12.46 23.55
C ASP A 391 -16.83 -12.63 22.81
N GLU A 392 -16.86 -12.22 21.54
CA GLU A 392 -17.98 -12.39 20.62
C GLU A 392 -17.50 -13.02 19.30
N PRO A 393 -18.35 -13.79 18.60
CA PRO A 393 -17.95 -14.41 17.35
C PRO A 393 -17.68 -13.38 16.26
N ALA A 394 -16.51 -13.46 15.64
CA ALA A 394 -16.24 -12.77 14.39
C ALA A 394 -16.74 -13.61 13.20
N TYR A 395 -17.29 -12.93 12.20
CA TYR A 395 -17.81 -13.57 11.00
C TYR A 395 -16.85 -13.36 9.82
N ALA A 396 -16.74 -14.37 8.96
CA ALA A 396 -15.95 -14.31 7.73
C ALA A 396 -14.45 -14.04 7.94
N VAL A 397 -13.90 -14.61 9.02
CA VAL A 397 -12.46 -14.62 9.29
C VAL A 397 -11.76 -15.49 8.23
N ALA A 398 -10.87 -14.89 7.45
CA ALA A 398 -10.23 -15.54 6.31
C ALA A 398 -8.72 -15.67 6.50
N ARG A 399 -8.17 -16.84 6.18
CA ARG A 399 -6.72 -17.07 6.15
C ARG A 399 -6.07 -16.13 5.13
N GLY A 400 -4.94 -15.54 5.47
CA GLY A 400 -4.25 -14.55 4.63
C GLY A 400 -4.67 -13.09 4.87
N GLN A 401 -5.77 -12.83 5.57
CA GLN A 401 -6.10 -11.49 6.05
C GLN A 401 -5.19 -11.09 7.23
N ALA A 402 -5.12 -9.79 7.50
CA ALA A 402 -4.41 -9.27 8.65
C ALA A 402 -5.29 -9.33 9.91
N ALA A 403 -4.65 -9.57 11.06
CA ALA A 403 -5.22 -9.32 12.37
C ALA A 403 -4.40 -8.20 13.03
N VAL A 404 -5.08 -7.19 13.58
CA VAL A 404 -4.45 -6.05 14.27
C VAL A 404 -5.06 -5.92 15.66
N LEU A 405 -4.21 -5.82 16.67
CA LEU A 405 -4.58 -5.75 18.08
C LEU A 405 -4.38 -4.34 18.59
N TYR A 406 -5.38 -3.81 19.28
CA TYR A 406 -5.35 -2.48 19.88
C TYR A 406 -5.48 -2.57 21.40
N ALA A 407 -4.75 -1.72 22.12
CA ALA A 407 -4.98 -1.37 23.51
C ALA A 407 -5.04 0.15 23.60
N ASP A 408 -6.15 0.71 24.08
CA ASP A 408 -6.38 2.16 24.20
C ASP A 408 -6.07 2.93 22.90
N GLY A 409 -6.45 2.34 21.75
CA GLY A 409 -6.20 2.92 20.43
C GLY A 409 -4.75 2.80 19.92
N THR A 410 -3.83 2.21 20.69
CA THR A 410 -2.45 1.92 20.28
C THR A 410 -2.35 0.50 19.73
N VAL A 411 -1.64 0.32 18.62
CA VAL A 411 -1.36 -0.99 18.02
C VAL A 411 -0.35 -1.73 18.89
N VAL A 412 -0.81 -2.80 19.53
CA VAL A 412 0.01 -3.67 20.40
C VAL A 412 0.29 -5.03 19.78
N GLY A 413 -0.19 -5.29 18.56
CA GLY A 413 0.13 -6.52 17.86
C GLY A 413 -0.44 -6.56 16.45
N SER A 414 0.20 -7.31 15.57
CA SER A 414 -0.27 -7.51 14.21
C SER A 414 0.28 -8.78 13.60
N GLY A 415 -0.41 -9.30 12.60
CA GLY A 415 0.06 -10.46 11.84
C GLY A 415 -0.92 -10.95 10.80
N VAL A 416 -0.62 -12.10 10.21
CA VAL A 416 -1.43 -12.76 9.19
C VAL A 416 -2.21 -13.91 9.83
N ILE A 417 -3.52 -13.92 9.62
CA ILE A 417 -4.40 -15.00 10.07
C ILE A 417 -4.04 -16.29 9.35
N THR A 418 -3.70 -17.33 10.10
CA THR A 418 -3.30 -18.64 9.58
C THR A 418 -4.38 -19.70 9.76
N GLY A 419 -5.31 -19.50 10.69
CA GLY A 419 -6.47 -20.36 10.92
C GLY A 419 -7.49 -19.71 11.84
N ALA A 420 -8.72 -20.20 11.82
CA ALA A 420 -9.79 -19.80 12.73
C ALA A 420 -10.75 -20.96 12.98
N SER A 421 -11.16 -21.14 14.23
CA SER A 421 -12.08 -22.18 14.70
C SER A 421 -13.28 -21.57 15.45
N ARG A 422 -14.31 -22.38 15.65
CA ARG A 422 -15.41 -22.03 16.54
C ARG A 422 -14.93 -21.97 17.97
#